data_AF-A0A6I2HD43-F1
#
_entry.id   AF-A0A6I2HD43-F1
#
_cell.length_a   1.000
_cell.length_b   1.000
_cell.length_c   1.000
_cell.angle_alpha   90.00
_cell.angle_beta   90.00
_cell.angle_gamma   90.00
#
_symmetry.space_group_name_H-M   'P 1'
#
loop_
_entity.id
_entity.type
_entity.pdbx_description
1 polymer ?
#
loop_
_entity_poly.entity_id
_entity_poly.type
_entity_poly.pdbx_seq_one_letter_code
_entity_poly.pdbx_strand_id
1 'polypeptide(L)'
;MRPMRGGGFGGFGGGVGLDTMAAKLAVGLVVGSVLVALTHGAAGDLLILRPASFLYGLRLWQPLTYAFVETSPLGVIFGVLITWSIGGALEMSLGSRRLFILAVGCTALAGLLTVAVALLFTPLLGVPFPGGTVMTSVLWVGYGLYIGRGQANFWGLPMTGNGLAAVGVGFVVLNAAFSSIWLVLPDLFGMALAFLYVRGGSPRTLWLRFNHKRLQRRLTGRPKHLRVVNRNKPDRDQYLN
;
A
#
# COMPACT_ATOMS: atom_id res chain seq x y z
N MET A 1 15.44 20.81 -30.61
CA MET A 1 15.42 19.44 -30.02
C MET A 1 15.93 19.55 -28.60
N ARG A 2 15.09 19.30 -27.58
CA ARG A 2 15.49 19.33 -26.17
C ARG A 2 15.85 17.90 -25.74
N PRO A 3 17.00 17.67 -25.11
CA PRO A 3 17.37 16.32 -24.68
C PRO A 3 16.41 15.88 -23.57
N MET A 4 15.78 14.72 -23.78
CA MET A 4 15.04 14.00 -22.76
C MET A 4 16.03 13.60 -21.66
N ARG A 5 15.88 14.14 -20.46
CA ARG A 5 16.51 13.61 -19.26
C ARG A 5 16.03 12.17 -19.09
N GLY A 6 16.92 11.21 -19.32
CA GLY A 6 16.71 9.82 -18.97
C GLY A 6 16.46 9.71 -17.47
N GLY A 7 15.21 9.48 -17.10
CA GLY A 7 14.84 9.03 -15.76
C GLY A 7 15.27 7.59 -15.61
N GLY A 8 16.56 7.38 -15.33
CA GLY A 8 17.08 6.11 -14.84
C GLY A 8 16.40 5.78 -13.52
N PHE A 9 15.43 4.88 -13.58
CA PHE A 9 14.80 4.24 -12.43
C PHE A 9 15.80 3.21 -11.89
N GLY A 10 16.84 3.69 -11.23
CA GLY A 10 17.94 2.87 -10.73
C GLY A 10 18.86 3.71 -9.88
N GLY A 11 18.76 3.58 -8.56
CA GLY A 11 19.67 4.24 -7.64
C GLY A 11 19.06 4.39 -6.26
N PHE A 12 19.59 3.63 -5.31
CA PHE A 12 19.55 3.89 -3.87
C PHE A 12 20.00 5.33 -3.57
N GLY A 13 19.11 6.32 -3.74
CA GLY A 13 19.48 7.75 -3.75
C GLY A 13 18.48 8.68 -3.08
N GLY A 14 17.52 8.16 -2.31
CA GLY A 14 16.82 8.94 -1.30
C GLY A 14 17.61 8.84 0.00
N GLY A 15 18.13 9.95 0.51
CA GLY A 15 19.17 10.00 1.54
C GLY A 15 18.96 9.06 2.73
N VAL A 16 20.08 8.60 3.30
CA VAL A 16 20.22 7.79 4.54
C VAL A 16 19.79 8.59 5.79
N GLY A 17 18.86 9.53 5.63
CA GLY A 17 18.32 10.35 6.71
C GLY A 17 17.09 9.70 7.32
N LEU A 18 17.01 9.78 8.65
CA LEU A 18 15.81 9.42 9.43
C LEU A 18 14.62 10.37 9.16
N ASP A 19 14.77 11.31 8.23
CA ASP A 19 13.73 12.28 7.85
C ASP A 19 12.59 11.62 7.08
N THR A 20 12.90 10.54 6.34
CA THR A 20 11.92 9.81 5.53
C THR A 20 10.93 9.04 6.41
N MET A 21 9.66 9.03 6.03
CA MET A 21 8.63 8.26 6.71
C MET A 21 8.92 6.76 6.64
N ALA A 22 9.46 6.27 5.53
CA ALA A 22 9.88 4.89 5.38
C ALA A 22 10.94 4.48 6.42
N ALA A 23 11.96 5.32 6.66
CA ALA A 23 12.96 5.08 7.69
C ALA A 23 12.32 5.09 9.09
N LYS A 24 11.41 6.03 9.37
CA LYS A 24 10.68 6.09 10.66
C LYS A 24 9.84 4.83 10.90
N LEU A 25 9.16 4.32 9.86
CA LEU A 25 8.39 3.07 9.96
C LEU A 25 9.29 1.86 10.19
N ALA A 26 10.44 1.81 9.51
CA ALA A 26 11.41 0.74 9.68
C ALA A 26 12.03 0.76 11.09
N VAL A 27 12.41 1.93 11.61
CA VAL A 27 12.88 2.09 13.00
C VAL A 27 11.77 1.73 13.98
N GLY A 28 10.54 2.16 13.73
CA GLY A 28 9.37 1.81 14.55
C GLY A 28 9.18 0.29 14.64
N LEU A 29 9.33 -0.42 13.53
CA LEU A 29 9.26 -1.88 13.49
C LEU A 29 10.38 -2.53 14.31
N VAL A 30 11.62 -2.04 14.24
CA VAL A 30 12.72 -2.53 15.09
C VAL A 30 12.40 -2.30 16.56
N VAL A 31 12.06 -1.06 16.93
CA VAL A 31 11.83 -0.68 18.33
C VAL A 31 10.65 -1.48 18.90
N GLY A 32 9.54 -1.59 18.19
CA GLY A 32 8.38 -2.36 18.63
C GLY A 32 8.71 -3.84 18.82
N SER A 33 9.45 -4.44 17.88
CA SER A 33 9.86 -5.84 17.95
C SER A 33 10.85 -6.11 19.09
N VAL A 34 11.84 -5.23 19.28
CA VAL A 34 12.82 -5.32 20.38
C VAL A 34 12.13 -5.11 21.73
N LEU A 35 11.20 -4.17 21.85
CA LEU A 35 10.44 -3.97 23.10
C LEU A 35 9.66 -5.23 23.47
N VAL A 36 8.98 -5.85 22.52
CA VAL A 36 8.27 -7.12 22.76
C VAL A 36 9.23 -8.25 23.11
N ALA A 37 10.39 -8.31 22.45
CA ALA A 37 11.42 -9.30 22.76
C ALA A 37 12.02 -9.10 24.15
N LEU A 38 12.23 -7.87 24.63
CA LEU A 38 12.84 -7.60 25.94
C LEU A 38 11.83 -7.70 27.10
N THR A 39 10.56 -7.36 26.86
CA THR A 39 9.54 -7.24 27.92
C THR A 39 8.74 -8.52 28.17
N HIS A 40 9.18 -9.67 27.62
CA HIS A 40 8.58 -11.00 27.71
C HIS A 40 7.43 -11.14 28.75
N GLY A 41 6.24 -11.57 28.31
CA GLY A 41 5.08 -11.80 29.18
C GLY A 41 4.00 -10.71 29.05
N ALA A 42 3.42 -10.28 30.18
CA ALA A 42 2.22 -9.43 30.21
C ALA A 42 2.39 -8.07 29.51
N ALA A 43 3.60 -7.50 29.50
CA ALA A 43 3.89 -6.23 28.87
C ALA A 43 4.01 -6.36 27.33
N GLY A 44 4.64 -7.43 26.82
CA GLY A 44 4.68 -7.71 25.38
C GLY A 44 3.30 -7.98 24.78
N ASP A 45 2.42 -8.60 25.56
CA ASP A 45 1.01 -8.83 25.20
C ASP A 45 0.16 -7.55 25.07
N LEU A 46 0.66 -6.40 25.54
CA LEU A 46 0.00 -5.11 25.33
C LEU A 46 0.20 -4.58 23.90
N LEU A 47 1.27 -4.99 23.23
CA LEU A 47 1.68 -4.48 21.92
C LEU A 47 1.20 -5.38 20.77
N ILE A 48 1.11 -6.69 21.01
CA ILE A 48 0.58 -7.66 20.05
C ILE A 48 -0.95 -7.60 20.01
N LEU A 49 -1.53 -7.85 18.83
CA LEU A 49 -2.97 -7.94 18.69
C LEU A 49 -3.47 -9.29 19.23
N ARG A 50 -4.32 -9.25 20.26
CA ARG A 50 -5.07 -10.39 20.76
C ARG A 50 -6.56 -10.04 20.75
N PRO A 51 -7.41 -10.69 19.93
CA PRO A 51 -8.80 -10.26 19.79
C PRO A 51 -9.59 -10.23 21.10
N ALA A 52 -9.36 -11.19 22.01
CA ALA A 52 -9.97 -11.17 23.35
C ALA A 52 -9.56 -9.94 24.17
N SER A 53 -8.30 -9.51 24.10
CA SER A 53 -7.81 -8.34 24.84
C SER A 53 -8.32 -7.03 24.26
N PHE A 54 -8.51 -6.97 22.95
CA PHE A 54 -9.13 -5.82 22.30
C PHE A 54 -10.62 -5.69 22.69
N LEU A 55 -11.37 -6.79 22.62
CA LEU A 55 -12.82 -6.81 22.84
C LEU A 55 -13.21 -6.70 24.32
N TYR A 56 -12.63 -7.55 25.17
CA TYR A 56 -12.98 -7.64 26.59
C TYR A 56 -12.05 -6.82 27.49
N GLY A 57 -10.80 -6.62 27.06
CA GLY A 57 -9.81 -5.83 27.80
C GLY A 57 -9.76 -4.36 27.41
N LEU A 58 -10.61 -3.89 26.49
CA LEU A 58 -10.71 -2.52 25.99
C LEU A 58 -9.36 -1.92 25.51
N ARG A 59 -8.45 -2.76 25.02
CA ARG A 59 -7.12 -2.34 24.53
C ARG A 59 -7.18 -1.82 23.10
N LEU A 60 -7.83 -0.67 22.90
CA LEU A 60 -8.11 -0.11 21.57
C LEU A 60 -6.87 0.29 20.76
N TRP A 61 -5.70 0.42 21.42
CA TRP A 61 -4.43 0.75 20.75
C TRP A 61 -3.76 -0.45 20.07
N GLN A 62 -4.15 -1.70 20.39
CA GLN A 62 -3.49 -2.90 19.88
C GLN A 62 -3.43 -2.97 18.33
N PRO A 63 -4.50 -2.63 17.57
CA PRO A 63 -4.44 -2.62 16.11
C PRO A 63 -3.46 -1.60 15.53
N LEU A 64 -3.07 -0.57 16.31
CA LEU A 64 -2.05 0.37 15.85
C LEU A 64 -0.64 -0.11 16.21
N THR A 65 -0.45 -0.62 17.43
CA THR A 65 0.87 -1.03 17.92
C THR A 65 1.36 -2.31 17.27
N TYR A 66 0.47 -3.27 16.98
CA TYR A 66 0.88 -4.58 16.46
C TYR A 66 1.54 -4.48 15.07
N ALA A 67 1.21 -3.44 14.29
CA ALA A 67 1.82 -3.18 12.98
C ALA A 67 3.36 -3.06 13.04
N PHE A 68 3.89 -2.70 14.22
CA PHE A 68 5.32 -2.52 14.47
C PHE A 68 5.94 -3.68 15.26
N VAL A 69 5.22 -4.79 15.40
CA VAL A 69 5.67 -5.94 16.17
C VAL A 69 5.86 -7.14 15.25
N GLU A 70 7.07 -7.65 15.24
CA GLU A 70 7.46 -8.90 14.61
C GLU A 70 8.15 -9.79 15.63
N THR A 71 7.77 -11.08 15.68
CA THR A 71 8.31 -12.02 16.68
C THR A 71 9.51 -12.79 16.16
N SER A 72 9.68 -12.87 14.84
CA SER A 72 10.78 -13.60 14.21
C SER A 72 11.98 -12.68 13.93
N PRO A 73 13.22 -13.01 14.35
CA PRO A 73 14.40 -12.17 14.08
C PRO A 73 14.63 -11.94 12.58
N LEU A 74 14.45 -12.98 11.77
CA LEU A 74 14.51 -12.88 10.31
C LEU A 74 13.40 -11.99 9.75
N GLY A 75 12.18 -12.09 10.28
CA GLY A 75 11.07 -11.23 9.88
C GLY A 75 11.34 -9.76 10.20
N VAL A 76 11.99 -9.45 11.32
CA VAL A 76 12.40 -8.07 11.63
C VAL A 76 13.40 -7.56 10.59
N ILE A 77 14.45 -8.33 10.29
CA ILE A 77 15.49 -7.92 9.33
C ILE A 77 14.87 -7.69 7.94
N PHE A 78 14.12 -8.67 7.42
CA PHE A 78 13.47 -8.54 6.12
C PHE A 78 12.42 -7.44 6.14
N GLY A 79 11.65 -7.33 7.22
CA GLY A 79 10.62 -6.32 7.34
C GLY A 79 11.17 -4.90 7.33
N VAL A 80 12.30 -4.67 7.99
CA VAL A 80 13.03 -3.40 7.97
C VAL A 80 13.58 -3.11 6.59
N LEU A 81 14.24 -4.09 5.96
CA LEU A 81 14.80 -3.92 4.60
C LEU A 81 13.71 -3.62 3.56
N ILE A 82 12.59 -4.33 3.62
CA ILE A 82 11.42 -4.12 2.74
C ILE A 82 10.80 -2.75 3.03
N THR A 83 10.53 -2.44 4.30
CA THR A 83 9.90 -1.16 4.69
C THR A 83 10.77 0.03 4.29
N TRP A 84 12.08 -0.07 4.46
CA TRP A 84 13.01 0.98 4.07
C TRP A 84 13.15 1.09 2.54
N SER A 85 13.43 -0.03 1.85
CA SER A 85 13.68 -0.03 0.40
C SER A 85 12.40 0.24 -0.41
N ILE A 86 11.37 -0.59 -0.21
CA ILE A 86 10.10 -0.47 -0.94
C ILE A 86 9.30 0.72 -0.42
N GLY A 87 9.24 0.91 0.90
CA GLY A 87 8.55 2.07 1.47
C GLY A 87 9.18 3.38 1.05
N GLY A 88 10.51 3.47 0.94
CA GLY A 88 11.20 4.66 0.42
C GLY A 88 10.81 4.98 -1.03
N ALA A 89 10.79 3.96 -1.90
CA ALA A 89 10.35 4.13 -3.29
C ALA A 89 8.86 4.53 -3.40
N LEU A 90 8.02 3.96 -2.55
CA LEU A 90 6.61 4.36 -2.42
C LEU A 90 6.47 5.79 -1.87
N GLU A 91 7.33 6.20 -0.94
CA GLU A 91 7.31 7.55 -0.38
C GLU A 91 7.58 8.61 -1.45
N MET A 92 8.58 8.38 -2.30
CA MET A 92 8.94 9.28 -3.38
C MET A 92 7.82 9.44 -4.41
N SER A 93 6.94 8.44 -4.54
CA SER A 93 5.89 8.41 -5.55
C SER A 93 4.50 8.79 -5.03
N LEU A 94 4.13 8.38 -3.81
CA LEU A 94 2.85 8.66 -3.18
C LEU A 94 2.90 9.84 -2.19
N GLY A 95 4.08 10.17 -1.66
CA GLY A 95 4.29 11.09 -0.55
C GLY A 95 4.15 10.42 0.83
N SER A 96 4.80 11.00 1.83
CA SER A 96 4.90 10.49 3.22
C SER A 96 3.56 10.19 3.87
N ARG A 97 2.57 11.10 3.76
CA ARG A 97 1.24 10.91 4.35
C ARG A 97 0.50 9.72 3.75
N ARG A 98 0.58 9.52 2.43
CA ARG A 98 -0.11 8.42 1.76
C ARG A 98 0.59 7.09 2.02
N LEU A 99 1.92 7.10 2.13
CA LEU A 99 2.68 5.93 2.57
C LEU A 99 2.26 5.52 3.98
N PHE A 100 2.18 6.46 4.92
CA PHE A 100 1.77 6.14 6.30
C PHE A 100 0.37 5.52 6.35
N ILE A 101 -0.60 6.09 5.62
CA ILE A 101 -1.95 5.54 5.55
C ILE A 101 -1.95 4.14 4.91
N LEU A 102 -1.16 3.94 3.85
CA LEU A 102 -1.03 2.62 3.23
C LEU A 102 -0.40 1.61 4.21
N ALA A 103 0.73 1.94 4.83
CA ALA A 103 1.50 1.02 5.67
C ALA A 103 0.79 0.73 6.99
N VAL A 104 0.43 1.77 7.74
CA VAL A 104 -0.11 1.65 9.10
C VAL A 104 -1.63 1.60 9.06
N GLY A 105 -2.27 2.39 8.22
CA GLY A 105 -3.74 2.43 8.12
C GLY A 105 -4.33 1.13 7.59
N CYS A 106 -3.80 0.58 6.48
CA CYS A 106 -4.28 -0.71 5.96
C CYS A 106 -3.96 -1.86 6.92
N THR A 107 -2.80 -1.84 7.57
CA THR A 107 -2.44 -2.85 8.57
C THR A 107 -3.37 -2.77 9.78
N ALA A 108 -3.55 -1.60 10.38
CA ALA A 108 -4.47 -1.45 11.51
C ALA A 108 -5.90 -1.89 11.17
N LEU A 109 -6.38 -1.54 9.98
CA LEU A 109 -7.69 -1.96 9.51
C LEU A 109 -7.76 -3.48 9.26
N ALA A 110 -6.69 -4.09 8.75
CA ALA A 110 -6.61 -5.55 8.62
C ALA A 110 -6.69 -6.25 9.99
N GLY A 111 -6.02 -5.72 11.01
CA GLY A 111 -6.13 -6.21 12.38
C GLY A 111 -7.56 -6.12 12.92
N LEU A 112 -8.26 -5.00 12.66
CA LEU A 112 -9.67 -4.85 13.03
C LEU A 112 -10.59 -5.85 12.31
N LEU A 113 -10.35 -6.11 11.02
CA LEU A 113 -11.09 -7.14 10.28
C LEU A 113 -10.82 -8.54 10.85
N THR A 114 -9.58 -8.85 11.24
CA THR A 114 -9.26 -10.10 11.93
C THR A 114 -10.00 -10.22 13.27
N VAL A 115 -10.09 -9.15 14.05
CA VAL A 115 -10.89 -9.12 15.28
C VAL A 115 -12.37 -9.39 14.99
N ALA A 116 -12.92 -8.78 13.92
CA ALA A 116 -14.30 -9.02 13.52
C ALA A 116 -14.55 -10.48 13.12
N VAL A 117 -13.59 -11.14 12.47
CA VAL A 117 -13.66 -12.58 12.18
C VAL A 117 -13.54 -13.41 13.47
N ALA A 118 -12.70 -13.00 14.42
CA ALA A 118 -12.56 -13.70 15.70
C ALA A 118 -13.83 -13.66 16.56
N LEU A 119 -14.71 -12.67 16.38
CA LEU A 119 -16.04 -12.66 16.98
C LEU A 119 -16.94 -13.79 16.44
N LEU A 120 -16.78 -14.15 15.17
CA LEU A 120 -17.54 -15.22 14.52
C LEU A 120 -16.89 -16.59 14.75
N PHE A 121 -15.57 -16.64 14.92
CA PHE A 121 -14.80 -17.85 15.12
C PHE A 121 -13.99 -17.78 16.43
N THR A 122 -14.63 -18.24 17.51
CA THR A 122 -14.14 -18.14 18.89
C THR A 122 -12.74 -18.72 19.16
N PRO A 123 -12.21 -19.73 18.44
CA PRO A 123 -10.85 -20.21 18.65
C PRO A 123 -9.77 -19.13 18.39
N LEU A 124 -10.07 -18.11 17.58
CA LEU A 124 -9.12 -17.03 17.27
C LEU A 124 -8.98 -15.99 18.38
N LEU A 125 -9.91 -15.98 19.35
CA LEU A 125 -9.95 -14.96 20.39
C LEU A 125 -8.68 -14.91 21.24
N GLY A 126 -8.07 -16.08 21.51
CA GLY A 126 -6.86 -16.22 22.32
C GLY A 126 -5.56 -16.16 21.53
N VAL A 127 -5.62 -16.11 20.20
CA VAL A 127 -4.42 -16.23 19.35
C VAL A 127 -3.71 -14.86 19.24
N PRO A 128 -2.39 -14.79 19.50
CA PRO A 128 -1.61 -13.59 19.28
C PRO A 128 -1.26 -13.41 17.79
N PHE A 129 -1.52 -12.22 17.25
CA PHE A 129 -1.20 -11.85 15.88
C PHE A 129 -0.15 -10.73 15.85
N PRO A 130 1.11 -11.01 15.46
CA PRO A 130 2.08 -9.97 15.12
C PRO A 130 1.70 -9.30 13.80
N GLY A 131 2.05 -8.02 13.62
CA GLY A 131 1.64 -7.21 12.47
C GLY A 131 2.79 -6.76 11.57
N GLY A 132 4.03 -7.08 11.92
CA GLY A 132 5.20 -6.75 11.11
C GLY A 132 5.14 -7.36 9.71
N THR A 133 4.85 -8.67 9.60
CA THR A 133 4.58 -9.34 8.32
C THR A 133 3.43 -8.69 7.54
N VAL A 134 2.38 -8.23 8.22
CA VAL A 134 1.21 -7.61 7.58
C VAL A 134 1.60 -6.28 6.94
N MET A 135 2.29 -5.41 7.69
CA MET A 135 2.74 -4.12 7.18
C MET A 135 3.68 -4.30 5.98
N THR A 136 4.58 -5.28 6.05
CA THR A 136 5.54 -5.54 4.97
C THR A 136 4.86 -6.12 3.74
N SER A 137 3.91 -7.05 3.91
CA SER A 137 3.08 -7.59 2.82
C SER A 137 2.25 -6.49 2.14
N VAL A 138 1.66 -5.58 2.92
CA VAL A 138 0.91 -4.43 2.43
C VAL A 138 1.79 -3.50 1.59
N LEU A 139 2.99 -3.17 2.07
CA LEU A 139 3.94 -2.32 1.34
C LEU A 139 4.44 -3.00 0.07
N TRP A 140 4.77 -4.29 0.14
CA TRP A 140 5.25 -5.07 -0.98
C TRP A 140 4.21 -5.14 -2.09
N VAL A 141 3.00 -5.61 -1.77
CA VAL A 141 1.91 -5.72 -2.75
C VAL A 141 1.49 -4.34 -3.23
N GLY A 142 1.42 -3.35 -2.34
CA GLY A 142 1.11 -1.97 -2.70
C GLY A 142 2.08 -1.38 -3.73
N TYR A 143 3.39 -1.62 -3.57
CA TYR A 143 4.40 -1.20 -4.53
C TYR A 143 4.30 -1.91 -5.86
N GLY A 144 4.14 -3.23 -5.85
CA GLY A 144 3.96 -4.00 -7.09
C GLY A 144 2.74 -3.54 -7.88
N LEU A 145 1.62 -3.29 -7.20
CA LEU A 145 0.40 -2.75 -7.82
C LEU A 145 0.56 -1.31 -8.31
N TYR A 146 1.32 -0.48 -7.59
CA TYR A 146 1.58 0.91 -7.98
C TYR A 146 2.36 0.99 -9.30
N ILE A 147 3.39 0.16 -9.47
CA ILE A 147 4.16 0.07 -10.71
C ILE A 147 3.35 -0.61 -11.83
N GLY A 148 2.54 -1.61 -11.48
CA GLY A 148 1.67 -2.32 -12.41
C GLY A 148 2.46 -3.04 -13.50
N ARG A 149 2.31 -2.60 -14.76
CA ARG A 149 3.03 -3.20 -15.91
C ARG A 149 4.43 -2.59 -16.14
N GLY A 150 4.81 -1.57 -15.38
CA GLY A 150 6.16 -1.01 -15.45
C GLY A 150 7.22 -2.01 -15.01
N GLN A 151 8.45 -1.82 -15.48
CA GLN A 151 9.60 -2.56 -14.98
C GLN A 151 10.09 -1.93 -13.67
N ALA A 152 10.21 -2.77 -12.64
CA ALA A 152 10.87 -2.44 -11.40
C ALA A 152 12.18 -3.23 -11.33
N ASN A 153 13.28 -2.57 -10.98
CA ASN A 153 14.50 -3.28 -10.62
C ASN A 153 14.44 -3.59 -9.12
N PHE A 154 14.05 -4.81 -8.77
CA PHE A 154 13.99 -5.25 -7.38
C PHE A 154 15.30 -5.98 -7.06
N TRP A 155 16.20 -5.32 -6.33
CA TRP A 155 17.48 -5.87 -5.90
C TRP A 155 18.32 -6.49 -7.04
N GLY A 156 18.37 -5.82 -8.20
CA GLY A 156 19.13 -6.26 -9.37
C GLY A 156 18.36 -7.18 -10.32
N LEU A 157 17.14 -7.60 -9.95
CA LEU A 157 16.28 -8.40 -10.81
C LEU A 157 15.22 -7.51 -11.49
N PRO A 158 15.26 -7.38 -12.83
CA PRO A 158 14.23 -6.67 -13.58
C PRO A 158 12.95 -7.53 -13.61
N MET A 159 11.91 -7.07 -12.93
CA MET A 159 10.61 -7.74 -12.93
C MET A 159 9.48 -6.70 -13.08
N THR A 160 8.35 -7.13 -13.64
CA THR A 160 7.17 -6.25 -13.69
C THR A 160 6.60 -6.04 -12.28
N GLY A 161 6.01 -4.86 -12.03
CA GLY A 161 5.35 -4.58 -10.75
C GLY A 161 4.28 -5.61 -10.38
N ASN A 162 3.47 -6.03 -11.35
CA ASN A 162 2.47 -7.08 -11.16
C ASN A 162 3.10 -8.43 -10.79
N GLY A 163 4.25 -8.77 -11.39
CA GLY A 163 5.04 -9.94 -11.00
C GLY A 163 5.51 -9.84 -9.56
N LEU A 164 6.01 -8.67 -9.16
CA LEU A 164 6.43 -8.41 -7.78
C LEU A 164 5.29 -8.53 -6.77
N ALA A 165 4.10 -8.02 -7.11
CA ALA A 165 2.91 -8.21 -6.29
C ALA A 165 2.49 -9.69 -6.22
N ALA A 166 2.56 -10.42 -7.33
CA ALA A 166 2.25 -11.85 -7.37
C ALA A 166 3.22 -12.68 -6.50
N VAL A 167 4.52 -12.32 -6.48
CA VAL A 167 5.50 -12.94 -5.58
C VAL A 167 5.16 -12.67 -4.12
N GLY A 168 4.79 -11.43 -3.76
CA GLY A 168 4.36 -11.09 -2.40
C GLY A 168 3.13 -11.89 -1.96
N VAL A 169 2.10 -11.98 -2.81
CA VAL A 169 0.92 -12.82 -2.57
C VAL A 169 1.32 -14.30 -2.46
N GLY A 170 2.21 -14.76 -3.33
CA GLY A 170 2.72 -16.13 -3.31
C GLY A 170 3.41 -16.48 -1.99
N PHE A 171 4.18 -15.56 -1.40
CA PHE A 171 4.82 -15.76 -0.10
C PHE A 171 3.80 -15.94 1.02
N VAL A 172 2.72 -15.13 1.01
CA VAL A 172 1.64 -15.24 1.98
C VAL A 172 0.86 -16.55 1.81
N VAL A 173 0.58 -16.96 0.57
CA VAL A 173 -0.08 -18.26 0.28
C VAL A 173 0.80 -19.44 0.71
N LEU A 174 2.12 -19.35 0.45
CA LEU A 174 3.08 -20.34 0.90
C LEU A 174 3.09 -20.44 2.42
N ASN A 175 3.14 -19.29 3.12
CA ASN A 175 3.06 -19.25 4.57
C ASN A 175 1.77 -19.89 5.08
N ALA A 176 0.63 -19.61 4.45
CA ALA A 176 -0.65 -20.24 4.80
C ALA A 176 -0.65 -21.76 4.61
N ALA A 177 0.08 -22.27 3.62
CA ALA A 177 0.22 -23.72 3.38
C ALA A 177 1.10 -24.43 4.41
N PHE A 178 2.15 -23.76 4.93
CA PHE A 178 3.06 -24.34 5.92
C PHE A 178 2.66 -24.10 7.38
N SER A 179 1.82 -23.09 7.66
CA SER A 179 1.37 -22.76 9.02
C SER A 179 -0.11 -23.05 9.21
N SER A 180 -0.96 -22.06 8.96
CA SER A 180 -2.41 -22.19 8.93
C SER A 180 -3.00 -20.96 8.26
N ILE A 181 -4.05 -21.15 7.47
CA ILE A 181 -4.79 -20.04 6.85
C ILE A 181 -5.28 -19.02 7.89
N TRP A 182 -5.60 -19.49 9.10
CA TRP A 182 -6.11 -18.67 10.19
C TRP A 182 -5.07 -17.69 10.74
N LEU A 183 -3.79 -18.08 10.76
CA LEU A 183 -2.70 -17.22 11.23
C LEU A 183 -2.35 -16.11 10.23
N VAL A 184 -2.67 -16.35 8.95
CA VAL A 184 -2.32 -15.49 7.82
C VAL A 184 -3.49 -14.58 7.42
N LEU A 185 -4.64 -14.68 8.10
CA LEU A 185 -5.80 -13.82 7.87
C LEU A 185 -5.49 -12.30 7.87
N PRO A 186 -4.71 -11.76 8.82
CA PRO A 186 -4.33 -10.35 8.79
C PRO A 186 -3.58 -9.95 7.51
N ASP A 187 -2.67 -10.80 7.02
CA ASP A 187 -1.94 -10.55 5.77
C ASP A 187 -2.87 -10.54 4.57
N LEU A 188 -3.82 -11.48 4.49
CA LEU A 188 -4.82 -11.54 3.42
C LEU A 188 -5.69 -10.28 3.38
N PHE A 189 -6.19 -9.85 4.54
CA PHE A 189 -6.94 -8.59 4.64
C PHE A 189 -6.08 -7.38 4.30
N GLY A 190 -4.83 -7.35 4.78
CA GLY A 190 -3.88 -6.29 4.47
C GLY A 190 -3.65 -6.14 2.97
N MET A 191 -3.37 -7.25 2.28
CA MET A 191 -3.18 -7.25 0.82
C MET A 191 -4.44 -6.83 0.05
N ALA A 192 -5.63 -7.30 0.48
CA ALA A 192 -6.89 -6.88 -0.12
C ALA A 192 -7.14 -5.37 0.06
N LEU A 193 -6.87 -4.84 1.25
CA LEU A 193 -6.97 -3.41 1.55
C LEU A 193 -5.93 -2.59 0.76
N ALA A 194 -4.70 -3.08 0.65
CA ALA A 194 -3.66 -2.46 -0.18
C ALA A 194 -4.10 -2.40 -1.65
N PHE A 195 -4.68 -3.48 -2.18
CA PHE A 195 -5.24 -3.51 -3.53
C PHE A 195 -6.36 -2.48 -3.71
N LEU A 196 -7.31 -2.42 -2.77
CA LEU A 196 -8.41 -1.44 -2.80
C LEU A 196 -7.89 0.00 -2.69
N TYR A 197 -6.89 0.26 -1.85
CA TYR A 197 -6.32 1.59 -1.66
C TYR A 197 -5.54 2.07 -2.89
N VAL A 198 -4.67 1.23 -3.45
CA VAL A 198 -3.84 1.59 -4.61
C VAL A 198 -4.69 1.68 -5.88
N ARG A 199 -5.59 0.72 -6.12
CA ARG A 199 -6.41 0.67 -7.33
C ARG A 199 -7.66 1.56 -7.25
N GLY A 200 -8.17 1.81 -6.05
CA GLY A 200 -9.31 2.68 -5.76
C GLY A 200 -8.94 4.13 -5.42
N GLY A 201 -7.64 4.48 -5.42
CA GLY A 201 -7.08 5.73 -4.88
C GLY A 201 -7.49 7.04 -5.57
N SER A 202 -8.74 7.46 -5.43
CA SER A 202 -9.17 8.57 -4.57
C SER A 202 -10.68 8.73 -4.76
N PRO A 203 -11.47 8.98 -3.71
CA PRO A 203 -12.90 9.27 -3.86
C PRO A 203 -13.12 10.45 -4.82
N ARG A 204 -12.19 11.40 -4.90
CA ARG A 204 -12.17 12.47 -5.91
C ARG A 204 -11.96 11.95 -7.34
N THR A 205 -11.07 11.00 -7.60
CA THR A 205 -10.81 10.45 -8.95
C THR A 205 -11.92 9.51 -9.39
N LEU A 206 -12.51 8.74 -8.47
CA LEU A 206 -13.72 7.97 -8.73
C LEU A 206 -14.91 8.89 -9.04
N TRP A 207 -15.11 9.95 -8.26
CA TRP A 207 -16.15 10.94 -8.49
C TRP A 207 -15.91 11.75 -9.78
N LEU A 208 -14.66 12.10 -10.08
CA LEU A 208 -14.26 12.72 -11.35
C LEU A 208 -14.49 11.79 -12.53
N ARG A 209 -14.19 10.49 -12.44
CA ARG A 209 -14.51 9.51 -13.51
C ARG A 209 -16.02 9.35 -13.70
N PHE A 210 -16.80 9.38 -12.63
CA PHE A 210 -18.26 9.33 -12.68
C PHE A 210 -18.83 10.60 -13.35
N ASN A 211 -18.32 11.77 -12.95
CA ASN A 211 -18.68 13.05 -13.55
C ASN A 211 -18.20 13.16 -15.00
N HIS A 212 -17.05 12.60 -15.37
CA HIS A 212 -16.55 12.60 -16.74
C HIS A 212 -17.43 11.73 -17.67
N LYS A 213 -17.90 10.57 -17.20
CA LYS A 213 -18.90 9.77 -17.93
C LYS A 213 -20.22 10.53 -18.10
N ARG A 214 -20.64 11.29 -17.09
CA ARG A 214 -21.86 12.11 -17.14
C ARG A 214 -21.70 13.30 -18.09
N LEU A 215 -20.51 13.91 -18.14
CA LEU A 215 -20.18 15.03 -19.02
C LEU A 215 -19.99 14.57 -20.47
N GLN A 216 -19.34 13.43 -20.71
CA GLN A 216 -19.23 12.82 -22.04
C GLN A 216 -20.62 12.52 -22.61
N ARG A 217 -21.54 11.94 -21.84
CA ARG A 217 -22.94 11.73 -22.29
C ARG A 217 -23.66 13.03 -22.65
N ARG A 218 -23.37 14.13 -21.97
CA ARG A 218 -23.91 15.47 -22.31
C ARG A 218 -23.26 16.08 -23.55
N LEU A 219 -22.01 15.74 -23.85
CA LEU A 219 -21.31 16.20 -25.04
C LEU A 219 -21.59 15.34 -26.28
N THR A 220 -21.87 14.04 -26.13
CA THR A 220 -22.29 13.17 -27.25
C THR A 220 -23.71 13.46 -27.73
N GLY A 221 -24.52 14.14 -26.89
CA GLY A 221 -25.84 14.64 -27.26
C GLY A 221 -25.84 16.05 -27.88
N ARG A 222 -24.68 16.71 -28.03
CA ARG A 222 -24.63 18.01 -28.73
C ARG A 222 -24.67 17.79 -30.25
N PRO A 223 -25.59 18.45 -30.98
CA PRO A 223 -25.80 18.21 -32.40
C PRO A 223 -24.56 18.57 -33.23
N LYS A 224 -24.23 17.71 -34.20
CA LYS A 224 -23.12 17.76 -35.18
C LYS A 224 -23.09 19.02 -36.08
N HIS A 225 -23.86 20.06 -35.79
CA HIS A 225 -24.01 21.25 -36.64
C HIS A 225 -22.91 22.31 -36.40
N LEU A 226 -22.08 22.21 -35.36
CA LEU A 226 -21.01 23.18 -35.14
C LEU A 226 -19.83 22.90 -36.07
N ARG A 227 -19.94 23.45 -37.29
CA ARG A 227 -18.86 23.53 -38.27
C ARG A 227 -17.82 24.53 -37.76
N VAL A 228 -16.61 24.04 -37.49
CA VAL A 228 -15.46 24.86 -37.12
C VAL A 228 -15.17 25.83 -38.28
N VAL A 229 -15.34 27.13 -38.04
CA VAL A 229 -14.94 28.18 -38.98
C VAL A 229 -13.43 28.33 -38.85
N ASN A 230 -12.73 27.89 -39.89
CA ASN A 230 -11.28 28.01 -40.00
C ASN A 230 -10.93 29.49 -40.22
N ARG A 231 -10.13 30.10 -39.34
CA ARG A 231 -9.77 31.53 -39.38
C ARG A 231 -8.78 31.89 -40.50
N ASN A 232 -8.30 30.91 -41.25
CA ASN A 232 -7.34 31.06 -42.35
C ASN A 232 -7.97 30.85 -43.72
N LYS A 233 -9.07 31.55 -44.02
CA LYS A 233 -9.58 31.64 -45.40
C LYS A 233 -9.13 33.00 -45.96
N PRO A 234 -8.24 33.05 -46.96
CA PRO A 234 -7.94 34.31 -47.62
C PRO A 234 -9.20 34.82 -48.31
N ASP A 235 -9.50 36.10 -48.10
CA ASP A 235 -10.62 36.79 -48.72
C ASP A 235 -10.50 36.68 -50.24
N ARG A 236 -11.59 36.25 -50.89
CA ARG A 236 -11.67 36.17 -52.34
C ARG A 236 -12.07 37.54 -52.86
N ASP A 237 -11.08 38.38 -53.10
CA ASP A 237 -11.22 39.59 -53.92
C ASP A 237 -11.25 39.21 -55.41
N GLN A 238 -12.29 38.49 -55.83
CA GLN A 238 -12.46 38.05 -57.24
C GLN A 238 -13.58 38.81 -57.98
N TYR A 239 -14.08 39.92 -57.43
CA TYR A 239 -15.18 40.68 -58.06
C TYR A 239 -15.04 42.19 -57.94
N LEU A 240 -13.88 42.74 -58.31
CA LEU A 240 -13.75 44.16 -58.65
C LEU A 240 -12.93 44.28 -59.95
N ASN A 241 -13.65 44.12 -61.06
CA ASN A 241 -13.31 44.75 -62.34
C ASN A 241 -14.11 46.05 -62.43
#